data_AF-A0A415TVB3-F1
#
_entry.id   AF-A0A415TVB3-F1
#
_cell.length_a   1.000
_cell.length_b   1.000
_cell.length_c   1.000
_cell.angle_alpha   90.00
_cell.angle_beta   90.00
_cell.angle_gamma   90.00
#
_symmetry.space_group_name_H-M   'P 1'
#
loop_
_entity.id
_entity.type
_entity.pdbx_description
1 polymer ?
#
loop_
_entity_poly.entity_id
_entity_poly.type
_entity_poly.pdbx_seq_one_letter_code
_entity_poly.pdbx_strand_id
1 'polypeptide(L)'
;MITKTYPVGTLPAYKYVVVLSEYQGKILLSRHKKRTTWETQGGKIEPGETPLMAAKRELYEESGAVDFEIEPLCDYWAGEVQTKEEGNGRVFLAKVKKLSAMPESEMAEVRTFDELPEKLTYPAITPTLFERKKQGIGKRLLYGTGNPAKLSLMRKNLEQLQIEIVGLSDIDVAVPQADEDGDSPLENARKKAKCYYDVFQIPVFSCDTGLYFENVPEDKQPGVHVRRVNGKNLSDAEMLAYYSGLAAEYGGLHAYYRNAICLIMDEEHIYELMDETFSSEPFLITSVPHPDGIRREGFPLDCLSVDLTTGKYYYDLDPAELGKVAAEDGSLRFFEKITGIFPHNML
;
A
#
# COMPACT_ATOMS: atom_id res chain seq x y z
N MET A 1 5.55 -17.59 18.51
CA MET A 1 4.39 -16.98 17.83
C MET A 1 4.79 -15.69 17.12
N ILE A 2 4.47 -15.58 15.82
CA ILE A 2 4.64 -14.37 14.98
C ILE A 2 3.28 -13.70 14.84
N THR A 3 3.24 -12.37 14.88
CA THR A 3 2.02 -11.57 14.62
C THR A 3 2.28 -10.63 13.45
N LYS A 4 1.36 -10.62 12.48
CA LYS A 4 1.34 -9.69 11.34
C LYS A 4 0.02 -8.93 11.35
N THR A 5 0.05 -7.68 10.90
CA THR A 5 -1.15 -6.85 10.70
C THR A 5 -1.33 -6.53 9.22
N TYR A 6 -2.58 -6.36 8.82
CA TYR A 6 -3.00 -6.13 7.44
C TYR A 6 -4.06 -5.03 7.39
N PRO A 7 -4.25 -4.33 6.26
CA PRO A 7 -5.41 -3.45 6.10
C PRO A 7 -6.71 -4.19 6.40
N VAL A 8 -7.73 -3.45 6.84
CA VAL A 8 -9.07 -4.01 7.07
C VAL A 8 -9.57 -4.61 5.76
N GLY A 9 -10.01 -5.88 5.79
CA GLY A 9 -10.56 -6.56 4.61
C GLY A 9 -9.56 -7.43 3.85
N THR A 10 -8.27 -7.39 4.19
CA THR A 10 -7.23 -8.18 3.49
C THR A 10 -7.43 -9.68 3.64
N LEU A 11 -7.85 -10.14 4.83
CA LEU A 11 -7.98 -11.56 5.09
C LEU A 11 -9.39 -12.04 4.70
N PRO A 12 -9.50 -13.17 3.98
CA PRO A 12 -10.76 -13.59 3.34
C PRO A 12 -11.84 -14.05 4.32
N ALA A 13 -11.47 -14.44 5.54
CA ALA A 13 -12.38 -14.86 6.60
C ALA A 13 -11.73 -14.62 7.96
N TYR A 14 -12.51 -14.42 9.02
CA TYR A 14 -12.01 -14.15 10.37
C TYR A 14 -12.48 -15.22 11.36
N LYS A 15 -11.57 -15.69 12.21
CA LYS A 15 -11.88 -16.58 13.33
C LYS A 15 -12.12 -15.82 14.63
N TYR A 16 -11.46 -14.68 14.78
CA TYR A 16 -11.40 -13.92 16.03
C TYR A 16 -11.65 -12.42 15.83
N VAL A 17 -11.97 -11.74 16.92
CA VAL A 17 -11.95 -10.28 17.03
C VAL A 17 -11.09 -9.86 18.22
N VAL A 18 -10.44 -8.71 18.10
CA VAL A 18 -9.69 -8.08 19.19
C VAL A 18 -10.11 -6.61 19.29
N VAL A 19 -10.35 -6.12 20.49
CA VAL A 19 -10.76 -4.74 20.74
C VAL A 19 -9.70 -4.05 21.59
N LEU A 20 -9.10 -3.00 21.01
CA LEU A 20 -8.18 -2.11 21.71
C LEU A 20 -8.99 -1.00 22.36
N SER A 21 -9.39 -1.23 23.60
CA SER A 21 -10.31 -0.37 24.34
C SER A 21 -9.58 0.72 25.12
N GLU A 22 -10.18 1.91 25.11
CA GLU A 22 -9.76 3.06 25.90
C GLU A 22 -10.91 3.57 26.76
N TYR A 23 -10.67 3.82 28.04
CA TYR A 23 -11.64 4.37 28.97
C TYR A 23 -10.97 5.49 29.78
N GLN A 24 -11.57 6.68 29.78
CA GLN A 24 -11.04 7.87 30.46
C GLN A 24 -9.60 8.22 30.02
N GLY A 25 -9.30 8.07 28.73
CA GLY A 25 -7.97 8.35 28.16
C GLY A 25 -6.90 7.30 28.51
N LYS A 26 -7.27 6.17 29.12
CA LYS A 26 -6.36 5.09 29.53
C LYS A 26 -6.74 3.78 28.85
N ILE A 27 -5.77 2.89 28.68
CA ILE A 27 -5.96 1.55 28.13
C ILE A 27 -6.85 0.73 29.06
N LEU A 28 -7.94 0.14 28.56
CA LEU A 28 -8.82 -0.72 29.34
C LEU A 28 -8.54 -2.19 29.01
N LEU A 29 -8.12 -2.97 30.02
CA LEU A 29 -7.87 -4.42 29.89
C LEU A 29 -8.74 -5.22 30.85
N SER A 30 -8.98 -6.47 30.50
CA SER A 30 -9.71 -7.45 31.31
C SER A 30 -8.76 -8.50 31.85
N ARG A 31 -9.14 -9.14 32.96
CA ARG A 31 -8.42 -10.27 33.54
C ARG A 31 -9.36 -11.42 33.82
N HIS A 32 -9.09 -12.57 33.22
CA HIS A 32 -9.82 -13.80 33.44
C HIS A 32 -9.65 -14.35 34.88
N LYS A 33 -10.71 -14.98 35.45
CA LYS A 33 -10.74 -15.54 36.82
C LYS A 33 -9.62 -16.54 37.13
N LYS A 34 -9.20 -17.31 36.12
CA LYS A 34 -8.14 -18.33 36.21
C LYS A 34 -6.74 -17.83 35.84
N ARG A 35 -6.56 -16.55 35.50
CA ARG A 35 -5.28 -15.99 35.02
C ARG A 35 -4.82 -14.82 35.91
N THR A 36 -3.51 -14.62 35.93
CA THR A 36 -2.86 -13.46 36.58
C THR A 36 -2.34 -12.44 35.57
N THR A 37 -2.62 -12.67 34.29
CA THR A 37 -2.25 -11.83 33.14
C THR A 37 -3.43 -11.01 32.64
N TRP A 38 -3.15 -9.94 31.93
CA TRP A 38 -4.16 -9.02 31.36
C TRP A 38 -4.32 -9.24 29.86
N GLU A 39 -5.54 -9.07 29.36
CA GLU A 39 -5.88 -9.21 27.95
C GLU A 39 -6.79 -8.08 27.46
N THR A 40 -6.65 -7.77 26.18
CA THR A 40 -7.62 -6.96 25.43
C THR A 40 -8.95 -7.71 25.35
N GLN A 41 -10.06 -6.98 25.26
CA GLN A 41 -11.34 -7.65 25.04
C GLN A 41 -11.38 -8.26 23.64
N GLY A 42 -12.03 -9.41 23.49
CA GLY A 42 -12.17 -10.07 22.20
C GLY A 42 -12.22 -11.59 22.32
N GLY A 43 -12.75 -12.22 21.29
CA GLY A 43 -13.00 -13.65 21.31
C GLY A 43 -13.29 -14.20 19.92
N LYS A 44 -13.92 -15.38 19.88
CA LYS A 44 -14.31 -16.03 18.63
C LYS A 44 -15.51 -15.35 18.03
N ILE A 45 -15.54 -15.28 16.70
CA ILE A 45 -16.74 -14.89 15.98
C ILE A 45 -17.68 -16.10 15.95
N GLU A 46 -18.89 -15.95 16.46
CA GLU A 46 -19.88 -17.03 16.50
C GLU A 46 -20.64 -17.16 15.16
N PRO A 47 -21.25 -18.33 14.88
CA PRO A 47 -22.06 -18.52 13.67
C PRO A 47 -23.17 -17.47 13.55
N GLY A 48 -23.17 -16.73 12.44
CA GLY A 48 -24.15 -15.68 12.16
C GLY A 48 -23.73 -14.28 12.62
N GLU A 49 -22.60 -14.13 13.30
CA GLU A 49 -22.06 -12.82 13.67
C GLU A 49 -21.22 -12.20 12.55
N THR A 50 -21.37 -10.89 12.36
CA THR A 50 -20.32 -10.11 11.69
C THR A 50 -19.17 -9.85 12.68
N PRO A 51 -17.93 -9.57 12.21
CA PRO A 51 -16.84 -9.20 13.12
C PRO A 51 -17.19 -8.02 14.04
N LEU A 52 -17.97 -7.04 13.55
CA LEU A 52 -18.39 -5.92 14.39
C LEU A 52 -19.40 -6.35 15.47
N MET A 53 -20.30 -7.28 15.18
CA MET A 53 -21.24 -7.83 16.16
C MET A 53 -20.49 -8.56 17.27
N ALA A 54 -19.57 -9.46 16.89
CA ALA A 54 -18.72 -10.18 17.84
C ALA A 54 -17.91 -9.20 18.70
N ALA A 55 -17.26 -8.20 18.09
CA ALA A 55 -16.46 -7.21 18.82
C ALA A 55 -17.29 -6.44 19.87
N LYS A 56 -18.52 -6.06 19.53
CA LYS A 56 -19.44 -5.38 20.47
C LYS A 56 -19.88 -6.31 21.61
N ARG A 57 -20.19 -7.57 21.30
CA ARG A 57 -20.58 -8.57 22.30
C ARG A 57 -19.44 -8.84 23.27
N GLU A 58 -18.25 -9.18 22.77
CA GLU A 58 -17.06 -9.45 23.57
C GLU A 58 -16.68 -8.25 24.44
N LEU A 59 -16.72 -7.04 23.86
CA LEU A 59 -16.45 -5.81 24.61
C LEU A 59 -17.42 -5.64 25.79
N TYR A 60 -18.72 -5.91 25.60
CA TYR A 60 -19.69 -5.87 26.69
C TYR A 60 -19.48 -6.99 27.71
N GLU A 61 -19.33 -8.24 27.27
CA GLU A 61 -19.22 -9.42 28.13
C GLU A 61 -17.97 -9.40 29.01
N GLU A 62 -16.86 -8.90 28.47
CA GLU A 62 -15.56 -8.93 29.14
C GLU A 62 -15.21 -7.63 29.87
N SER A 63 -15.94 -6.53 29.63
CA SER A 63 -15.68 -5.25 30.30
C SER A 63 -16.88 -4.53 30.90
N GLY A 64 -18.10 -4.92 30.53
CA GLY A 64 -19.34 -4.23 30.92
C GLY A 64 -19.58 -2.91 30.15
N ALA A 65 -18.86 -2.64 29.07
CA ALA A 65 -19.05 -1.41 28.28
C ALA A 65 -20.42 -1.37 27.60
N VAL A 66 -21.16 -0.29 27.82
CA VAL A 66 -22.54 -0.09 27.32
C VAL A 66 -22.73 1.17 26.49
N ASP A 67 -21.77 2.09 26.57
CA ASP A 67 -21.72 3.28 25.72
C ASP A 67 -20.28 3.50 25.26
N PHE A 68 -20.07 3.47 23.94
CA PHE A 68 -18.77 3.52 23.31
C PHE A 68 -18.87 3.87 21.82
N GLU A 69 -17.80 4.43 21.28
CA GLU A 69 -17.54 4.50 19.84
C GLU A 69 -16.62 3.34 19.47
N ILE A 70 -16.87 2.67 18.34
CA ILE A 70 -16.06 1.55 17.87
C ILE A 70 -15.87 1.60 16.36
N GLU A 71 -14.65 1.37 15.90
CA GLU A 71 -14.27 1.41 14.48
C GLU A 71 -13.20 0.34 14.18
N PRO A 72 -13.16 -0.22 12.96
CA PRO A 72 -12.15 -1.22 12.59
C PRO A 72 -10.76 -0.58 12.46
N LEU A 73 -9.73 -1.26 12.95
CA LEU A 73 -8.33 -0.82 12.88
C LEU A 73 -7.56 -1.50 11.76
N CYS A 74 -7.51 -2.83 11.80
CA CYS A 74 -6.72 -3.67 10.92
C CYS A 74 -7.21 -5.11 11.00
N ASP A 75 -6.80 -5.93 10.04
CA ASP A 75 -6.83 -7.37 10.21
C ASP A 75 -5.50 -7.84 10.83
N TYR A 76 -5.51 -9.00 11.48
CA TYR A 76 -4.27 -9.60 12.00
C TYR A 76 -4.24 -11.10 11.76
N TRP A 77 -3.02 -11.63 11.65
CA TRP A 77 -2.72 -13.05 11.71
C TRP A 77 -1.69 -13.26 12.80
N ALA A 78 -1.88 -14.28 13.63
CA ALA A 78 -0.93 -14.71 14.63
C ALA A 78 -0.78 -16.23 14.56
N GLY A 79 0.46 -16.72 14.51
CA GLY A 79 0.69 -18.15 14.45
C GLY A 79 2.13 -18.57 14.64
N GLU A 80 2.34 -19.88 14.68
CA GLU A 80 3.66 -20.49 14.74
C GLU A 80 3.92 -21.34 13.51
N VAL A 81 4.98 -20.99 12.77
CA VAL A 81 5.37 -21.62 11.50
C VAL A 81 5.57 -23.14 11.63
N GLN A 82 5.89 -23.62 12.84
CA GLN A 82 6.22 -25.03 13.10
C GLN A 82 5.03 -25.87 13.59
N THR A 83 4.00 -25.28 14.21
CA THR A 83 2.99 -26.04 14.97
C THR A 83 1.60 -26.06 14.34
N LYS A 84 1.38 -25.35 13.22
CA LYS A 84 0.05 -25.13 12.60
C LYS A 84 -0.99 -24.47 13.52
N GLU A 85 -0.59 -24.00 14.71
CA GLU A 85 -1.44 -23.16 15.55
C GLU A 85 -1.42 -21.75 14.99
N GLU A 86 -2.50 -21.39 14.30
CA GLU A 86 -2.71 -20.05 13.75
C GLU A 86 -4.14 -19.56 14.00
N GLY A 87 -4.24 -18.26 14.23
CA GLY A 87 -5.48 -17.54 14.41
C GLY A 87 -5.41 -16.22 13.66
N ASN A 88 -6.49 -15.87 12.98
CA ASN A 88 -6.59 -14.61 12.29
C ASN A 88 -7.93 -13.94 12.61
N GLY A 89 -7.96 -12.62 12.56
CA GLY A 89 -9.10 -11.88 13.04
C GLY A 89 -9.09 -10.42 12.65
N ARG A 90 -10.13 -9.70 13.09
CA ARG A 90 -10.27 -8.25 12.89
C ARG A 90 -10.07 -7.52 14.21
N VAL A 91 -9.26 -6.46 14.16
CA VAL A 91 -8.97 -5.59 15.30
C VAL A 91 -9.84 -4.34 15.21
N PHE A 92 -10.38 -3.91 16.35
CA PHE A 92 -11.19 -2.71 16.48
C PHE A 92 -10.55 -1.76 17.50
N LEU A 93 -10.73 -0.45 17.31
CA LEU A 93 -10.53 0.55 18.36
C LEU A 93 -11.86 0.83 19.02
N ALA A 94 -11.89 0.86 20.35
CA ALA A 94 -13.07 1.28 21.09
C ALA A 94 -12.76 2.42 22.06
N LYS A 95 -13.51 3.52 21.98
CA LYS A 95 -13.49 4.60 22.97
C LYS A 95 -14.72 4.46 23.86
N VAL A 96 -14.51 3.90 25.04
CA VAL A 96 -15.57 3.64 26.01
C VAL A 96 -15.90 4.92 26.77
N LYS A 97 -17.20 5.24 26.81
CA LYS A 97 -17.76 6.38 27.54
C LYS A 97 -18.38 5.94 28.87
N LYS A 98 -18.98 4.75 28.92
CA LYS A 98 -19.64 4.23 30.11
C LYS A 98 -19.47 2.72 30.27
N LEU A 99 -19.10 2.33 31.49
CA LEU A 99 -19.13 0.95 31.96
C LEU A 99 -20.36 0.71 32.85
N SER A 100 -20.89 -0.50 32.76
CA SER A 100 -21.92 -1.05 33.64
C SER A 100 -21.35 -2.18 34.49
N ALA A 101 -22.18 -2.82 35.32
CA ALA A 101 -21.77 -4.07 35.97
C ALA A 101 -21.51 -5.12 34.89
N MET A 102 -20.36 -5.80 34.99
CA MET A 102 -20.05 -6.90 34.07
C MET A 102 -21.11 -8.01 34.23
N PRO A 103 -21.58 -8.61 33.14
CA PRO A 103 -22.45 -9.78 33.22
C PRO A 103 -21.70 -10.95 33.89
N GLU A 104 -22.42 -12.01 34.27
CA GLU A 104 -21.76 -13.23 34.72
C GLU A 104 -20.89 -13.78 33.58
N SER A 105 -19.58 -13.59 33.72
CA SER A 105 -18.57 -13.91 32.72
C SER A 105 -17.41 -14.66 33.37
N GLU A 106 -16.54 -15.21 32.53
CA GLU A 106 -15.27 -15.79 32.95
C GLU A 106 -14.23 -14.73 33.39
N MET A 107 -14.51 -13.46 33.14
CA MET A 107 -13.72 -12.31 33.60
C MET A 107 -13.90 -12.02 35.10
N ALA A 108 -12.80 -11.69 35.77
CA ALA A 108 -12.77 -11.32 37.18
C ALA A 108 -12.87 -9.81 37.39
N GLU A 109 -12.12 -9.05 36.61
CA GLU A 109 -12.05 -7.59 36.74
C GLU A 109 -11.61 -6.93 35.44
N VAL A 110 -11.89 -5.63 35.35
CA VAL A 110 -11.27 -4.72 34.39
C VAL A 110 -10.43 -3.68 35.11
N ARG A 111 -9.41 -3.17 34.41
CA ARG A 111 -8.55 -2.10 34.94
C ARG A 111 -8.05 -1.21 33.82
N THR A 112 -7.85 0.06 34.16
CA THR A 112 -7.23 1.06 33.29
C THR A 112 -5.72 1.14 33.51
N PHE A 113 -4.97 1.33 32.43
CA PHE A 113 -3.52 1.46 32.44
C PHE A 113 -3.08 2.65 31.59
N ASP A 114 -2.03 3.35 32.02
CA ASP A 114 -1.40 4.42 31.23
C ASP A 114 -0.55 3.83 30.08
N GLU A 115 0.09 2.68 30.33
CA GLU A 115 0.88 1.91 29.36
C GLU A 115 0.56 0.41 29.47
N LEU A 116 0.93 -0.39 28.46
CA LEU A 116 0.71 -1.84 28.52
C LEU A 116 1.45 -2.46 29.72
N PRO A 117 0.78 -3.28 30.56
CA PRO A 117 1.44 -3.95 31.68
C PRO A 117 2.39 -5.05 31.19
N GLU A 118 3.40 -5.41 31.99
CA GLU A 118 4.36 -6.46 31.63
C GLU A 118 3.70 -7.86 31.48
N LYS A 119 2.67 -8.15 32.29
CA LYS A 119 2.02 -9.47 32.37
C LYS A 119 0.81 -9.54 31.42
N LEU A 120 1.07 -9.69 30.13
CA LEU A 120 0.04 -9.88 29.10
C LEU A 120 -0.25 -11.36 28.86
N THR A 121 -1.52 -11.70 28.59
CA THR A 121 -1.90 -13.07 28.20
C THR A 121 -1.30 -13.44 26.84
N TYR A 122 -1.27 -12.48 25.90
CA TYR A 122 -0.76 -12.67 24.55
C TYR A 122 0.39 -11.69 24.24
N PRO A 123 1.60 -11.92 24.81
CA PRO A 123 2.72 -10.98 24.74
C PRO A 123 3.27 -10.79 23.31
N ALA A 124 3.01 -11.74 22.40
CA ALA A 124 3.40 -11.62 20.99
C ALA A 124 2.35 -10.90 20.12
N ILE A 125 1.10 -10.74 20.60
CA ILE A 125 -0.01 -10.17 19.82
C ILE A 125 -0.28 -8.74 20.29
N THR A 126 -0.59 -8.57 21.58
CA THR A 126 -1.08 -7.29 22.11
C THR A 126 -0.12 -6.12 21.83
N PRO A 127 1.19 -6.21 22.06
CA PRO A 127 2.10 -5.11 21.76
C PRO A 127 2.12 -4.73 20.28
N THR A 128 2.11 -5.71 19.36
CA THR A 128 2.07 -5.47 17.91
C THR A 128 0.81 -4.74 17.49
N LEU A 129 -0.35 -5.08 18.06
CA LEU A 129 -1.61 -4.40 17.75
C LEU A 129 -1.66 -2.98 18.31
N PHE A 130 -1.10 -2.74 19.50
CA PHE A 130 -0.98 -1.37 20.04
C PHE A 130 0.02 -0.51 19.27
N GLU A 131 1.09 -1.11 18.75
CA GLU A 131 2.00 -0.38 17.84
C GLU A 131 1.28 -0.01 16.54
N ARG A 132 0.45 -0.93 16.01
CA ARG A 132 -0.42 -0.63 14.87
C ARG A 132 -1.43 0.50 15.18
N LYS A 133 -2.00 0.54 16.39
CA LYS A 133 -2.85 1.66 16.85
C LYS A 133 -2.11 3.01 16.75
N LYS A 134 -0.85 3.08 17.18
CA LYS A 134 -0.05 4.32 17.10
C LYS A 134 0.20 4.77 15.66
N GLN A 135 0.31 3.82 14.74
CA GLN A 135 0.48 4.10 13.31
C GLN A 135 -0.81 4.60 12.63
N GLY A 136 -2.00 4.32 13.18
CA GLY A 136 -3.30 4.85 12.74
C GLY A 136 -4.10 3.96 11.79
N ILE A 137 -5.43 4.16 11.77
CA ILE A 137 -6.37 3.57 10.81
C ILE A 137 -6.18 4.29 9.47
N GLY A 138 -6.14 3.56 8.36
CA GLY A 138 -6.16 4.16 7.02
C GLY A 138 -4.83 4.09 6.26
N LYS A 139 -3.69 4.34 6.92
CA LYS A 139 -2.39 4.63 6.29
C LYS A 139 -1.71 3.52 5.49
N ARG A 140 -2.41 2.52 4.94
CA ARG A 140 -1.78 1.41 4.22
C ARG A 140 -2.41 1.22 2.85
N LEU A 141 -1.70 1.63 1.81
CA LEU A 141 -2.12 1.49 0.42
C LEU A 141 -1.33 0.38 -0.25
N LEU A 142 -2.03 -0.52 -0.92
CA LEU A 142 -1.39 -1.45 -1.84
C LEU A 142 -0.94 -0.68 -3.10
N TYR A 143 0.33 -0.80 -3.45
CA TYR A 143 0.84 -0.39 -4.75
C TYR A 143 0.86 -1.60 -5.67
N GLY A 144 -0.04 -1.62 -6.64
CA GLY A 144 -0.18 -2.67 -7.65
C GLY A 144 0.92 -2.62 -8.71
N THR A 145 2.17 -2.81 -8.28
CA THR A 145 3.38 -2.95 -9.11
C THR A 145 4.12 -4.24 -8.78
N GLY A 146 4.56 -4.96 -9.82
CA GLY A 146 5.50 -6.08 -9.68
C GLY A 146 6.98 -5.65 -9.69
N ASN A 147 7.26 -4.36 -9.94
CA ASN A 147 8.64 -3.86 -10.04
C ASN A 147 9.14 -3.38 -8.66
N PRO A 148 10.14 -4.06 -8.05
CA PRO A 148 10.63 -3.72 -6.71
C PRO A 148 11.32 -2.35 -6.66
N ALA A 149 11.95 -1.92 -7.75
CA ALA A 149 12.60 -0.62 -7.82
C ALA A 149 11.57 0.53 -7.85
N LYS A 150 10.44 0.34 -8.55
CA LYS A 150 9.29 1.27 -8.50
C LYS A 150 8.67 1.33 -7.11
N LEU A 151 8.53 0.20 -6.44
CA LEU A 151 7.98 0.14 -5.07
C LEU A 151 8.88 0.90 -4.08
N SER A 152 10.19 0.65 -4.10
CA SER A 152 11.15 1.33 -3.23
C SER A 152 11.14 2.84 -3.45
N LEU A 153 11.00 3.27 -4.70
CA LEU A 153 10.93 4.68 -5.05
C LEU A 153 9.64 5.32 -4.52
N MET A 154 8.49 4.70 -4.76
CA MET A 154 7.19 5.21 -4.29
C MET A 154 7.13 5.32 -2.76
N ARG A 155 7.73 4.36 -2.03
CA ARG A 155 7.87 4.44 -0.56
C ARG A 155 8.61 5.69 -0.12
N LYS A 156 9.75 5.98 -0.76
CA LYS A 156 10.54 7.18 -0.47
C LYS A 156 9.76 8.45 -0.79
N ASN A 157 9.05 8.48 -1.92
CA ASN A 157 8.31 9.66 -2.35
C ASN A 157 7.15 10.00 -1.41
N LEU A 158 6.46 8.99 -0.89
CA LEU A 158 5.28 9.18 -0.02
C LEU A 158 5.58 9.13 1.47
N GLU A 159 6.86 9.00 1.86
CA GLU A 159 7.30 8.89 3.26
C GLU A 159 6.79 10.08 4.10
N GLN A 160 6.84 11.29 3.55
CA GLN A 160 6.41 12.51 4.25
C GLN A 160 4.90 12.58 4.52
N LEU A 161 4.10 11.86 3.74
CA LEU A 161 2.64 11.80 3.94
C LEU A 161 2.25 10.80 5.02
N GLN A 162 3.22 10.08 5.58
CA GLN A 162 3.00 9.02 6.57
C GLN A 162 2.04 7.93 6.06
N ILE A 163 2.06 7.67 4.74
CA ILE A 163 1.33 6.58 4.10
C ILE A 163 2.28 5.38 3.99
N GLU A 164 1.92 4.26 4.59
CA GLU A 164 2.56 2.97 4.41
C GLU A 164 2.21 2.40 3.03
N ILE A 165 3.23 2.20 2.19
CA ILE A 165 3.06 1.59 0.86
C ILE A 165 3.45 0.11 0.91
N VAL A 166 2.50 -0.75 0.55
CA VAL A 166 2.65 -2.20 0.47
C VAL A 166 2.88 -2.62 -0.98
N GLY A 167 3.83 -3.49 -1.23
CA GLY A 167 4.01 -4.09 -2.54
C GLY A 167 3.19 -5.38 -2.71
N LEU A 168 2.96 -5.78 -3.95
CA LEU A 168 2.37 -7.09 -4.27
C LEU A 168 3.19 -8.25 -3.66
N SER A 169 4.51 -8.09 -3.53
CA SER A 169 5.41 -9.07 -2.89
C SER A 169 5.21 -9.23 -1.39
N ASP A 170 4.54 -8.28 -0.74
CA ASP A 170 4.34 -8.27 0.72
C ASP A 170 3.02 -8.95 1.10
N ILE A 171 2.26 -9.41 0.12
CA ILE A 171 0.97 -10.07 0.28
C ILE A 171 1.18 -11.60 0.23
N ASP A 172 0.82 -12.30 1.31
CA ASP A 172 0.95 -13.76 1.46
C ASP A 172 -0.17 -14.55 0.73
N VAL A 173 -0.75 -14.01 -0.35
CA VAL A 173 -1.76 -14.68 -1.20
C VAL A 173 -1.38 -14.55 -2.67
N ALA A 174 -1.92 -15.46 -3.49
CA ALA A 174 -1.63 -15.50 -4.93
C ALA A 174 -2.01 -14.16 -5.59
N VAL A 175 -1.03 -13.52 -6.22
CA VAL A 175 -1.23 -12.25 -6.92
C VAL A 175 -1.78 -12.52 -8.31
N PRO A 176 -2.95 -11.96 -8.68
CA PRO A 176 -3.49 -12.12 -10.02
C PRO A 176 -2.61 -11.41 -11.05
N GLN A 177 -2.59 -11.91 -12.28
CA GLN A 177 -1.98 -11.18 -13.39
C GLN A 177 -3.00 -10.15 -13.90
N ALA A 178 -2.61 -8.87 -13.94
CA ALA A 178 -3.43 -7.83 -14.53
C ALA A 178 -3.23 -7.76 -16.05
N ASP A 179 -4.32 -7.56 -16.79
CA ASP A 179 -4.27 -7.30 -18.23
C ASP A 179 -3.89 -5.83 -18.50
N GLU A 180 -2.79 -5.63 -19.22
CA GLU A 180 -2.26 -4.31 -19.62
C GLU A 180 -2.38 -4.13 -21.13
N ASP A 181 -3.60 -4.30 -21.65
CA ASP A 181 -3.97 -4.21 -23.06
C ASP A 181 -4.76 -2.93 -23.39
N GLY A 182 -4.75 -1.93 -22.50
CA GLY A 182 -5.39 -0.64 -22.74
C GLY A 182 -4.63 0.24 -23.71
N ASP A 183 -5.33 1.21 -24.29
CA ASP A 183 -4.79 2.13 -25.31
C ASP A 183 -4.15 3.39 -24.67
N SER A 184 -4.18 3.50 -23.34
CA SER A 184 -3.61 4.64 -22.61
C SER A 184 -3.04 4.23 -21.25
N PRO A 185 -2.07 5.00 -20.70
CA PRO A 185 -1.54 4.76 -19.36
C PRO A 185 -2.65 4.72 -18.30
N LEU A 186 -3.65 5.62 -18.38
CA LEU A 186 -4.72 5.66 -17.40
C LEU A 186 -5.60 4.39 -17.44
N GLU A 187 -5.88 3.87 -18.63
CA GLU A 187 -6.64 2.64 -18.77
C GLU A 187 -5.90 1.44 -18.16
N ASN A 188 -4.59 1.32 -18.42
CA ASN A 188 -3.76 0.27 -17.83
C ASN A 188 -3.65 0.41 -16.31
N ALA A 189 -3.46 1.64 -15.80
CA ALA A 189 -3.43 1.92 -14.37
C ALA A 189 -4.75 1.50 -13.69
N ARG A 190 -5.89 1.82 -14.32
CA ARG A 190 -7.23 1.43 -13.85
C ARG A 190 -7.42 -0.09 -13.87
N LYS A 191 -7.11 -0.76 -14.98
CA LYS A 191 -7.21 -2.22 -15.11
C LYS A 191 -6.38 -2.94 -14.04
N LYS A 192 -5.16 -2.48 -13.80
CA LYS A 192 -4.29 -2.98 -12.71
C LYS A 192 -4.91 -2.77 -11.34
N ALA A 193 -5.25 -1.53 -11.00
CA ALA A 193 -5.81 -1.22 -9.68
C ALA A 193 -7.08 -2.05 -9.42
N LYS A 194 -7.96 -2.15 -10.42
CA LYS A 194 -9.20 -2.93 -10.32
C LYS A 194 -8.94 -4.43 -10.16
N CYS A 195 -8.02 -5.01 -10.95
CA CYS A 195 -7.65 -6.43 -10.84
C CYS A 195 -7.22 -6.78 -9.41
N TYR A 196 -6.38 -5.93 -8.80
CA TYR A 196 -5.92 -6.14 -7.42
C TYR A 196 -7.00 -5.83 -6.39
N TYR A 197 -7.80 -4.78 -6.58
CA TYR A 197 -8.90 -4.44 -5.67
C TYR A 197 -9.93 -5.56 -5.61
N ASP A 198 -10.34 -6.09 -6.76
CA ASP A 198 -11.36 -7.13 -6.87
C ASP A 198 -10.95 -8.40 -6.09
N VAL A 199 -9.64 -8.70 -6.00
CA VAL A 199 -9.11 -9.86 -5.27
C VAL A 199 -8.83 -9.55 -3.80
N PHE A 200 -8.15 -8.45 -3.51
CA PHE A 200 -7.65 -8.17 -2.15
C PHE A 200 -8.62 -7.38 -1.29
N GLN A 201 -9.58 -6.67 -1.90
CA GLN A 201 -10.59 -5.86 -1.21
C GLN A 201 -9.98 -4.86 -0.21
N ILE A 202 -8.85 -4.26 -0.59
CA ILE A 202 -8.13 -3.23 0.19
C ILE A 202 -7.83 -2.02 -0.69
N PRO A 203 -7.69 -0.81 -0.09
CA PRO A 203 -7.25 0.36 -0.82
C PRO A 203 -5.99 0.09 -1.64
N VAL A 204 -6.07 0.31 -2.94
CA VAL A 204 -5.01 0.01 -3.90
C VAL A 204 -4.88 1.13 -4.89
N PHE A 205 -3.65 1.47 -5.23
CA PHE A 205 -3.36 2.26 -6.40
C PHE A 205 -2.41 1.52 -7.34
N SER A 206 -2.55 1.81 -8.62
CA SER A 206 -1.60 1.39 -9.64
C SER A 206 -1.24 2.58 -10.49
N CYS A 207 0.00 2.55 -11.00
CA CYS A 207 0.49 3.53 -11.94
C CYS A 207 0.85 2.84 -13.26
N ASP A 208 0.70 3.57 -14.34
CA ASP A 208 1.24 3.19 -15.63
C ASP A 208 1.88 4.38 -16.34
N THR A 209 2.76 4.09 -17.29
CA THR A 209 3.58 5.09 -17.98
C THR A 209 3.64 4.76 -19.45
N GLY A 210 3.40 5.76 -20.31
CA GLY A 210 3.70 5.69 -21.73
C GLY A 210 4.91 6.55 -22.09
N LEU A 211 5.71 6.09 -23.04
CA LEU A 211 6.86 6.82 -23.61
C LEU A 211 6.50 7.40 -24.97
N TYR A 212 6.74 8.69 -25.15
CA TYR A 212 6.42 9.43 -26.36
C TYR A 212 7.62 10.24 -26.84
N PHE A 213 7.73 10.41 -28.15
CA PHE A 213 8.79 11.15 -28.79
C PHE A 213 8.26 12.36 -29.56
N GLU A 214 8.94 13.49 -29.47
CA GLU A 214 8.69 14.64 -30.32
C GLU A 214 9.23 14.39 -31.73
N ASN A 215 8.52 14.87 -32.75
CA ASN A 215 8.92 14.81 -34.16
C ASN A 215 9.15 13.38 -34.72
N VAL A 216 8.60 12.36 -34.06
CA VAL A 216 8.60 10.97 -34.54
C VAL A 216 7.19 10.58 -34.99
N PRO A 217 7.02 9.93 -36.16
CA PRO A 217 5.72 9.46 -36.65
C PRO A 217 4.98 8.53 -35.68
N GLU A 218 3.64 8.59 -35.72
CA GLU A 218 2.75 7.83 -34.83
C GLU A 218 3.00 6.31 -34.86
N ASP A 219 3.31 5.75 -36.03
CA ASP A 219 3.60 4.32 -36.22
C ASP A 219 4.91 3.86 -35.56
N LYS A 220 5.75 4.80 -35.14
CA LYS A 220 6.98 4.57 -34.38
C LYS A 220 6.88 4.98 -32.90
N GLN A 221 5.73 5.51 -32.46
CA GLN A 221 5.53 5.89 -31.07
C GLN A 221 5.39 4.63 -30.19
N PRO A 222 6.18 4.50 -29.11
CA PRO A 222 6.05 3.37 -28.20
C PRO A 222 4.72 3.37 -27.43
N GLY A 223 4.25 4.55 -27.02
CA GLY A 223 3.09 4.70 -26.16
C GLY A 223 3.24 3.86 -24.88
N VAL A 224 2.19 3.12 -24.53
CA VAL A 224 2.18 2.18 -23.39
C VAL A 224 2.97 0.88 -23.65
N HIS A 225 3.44 0.66 -24.87
CA HIS A 225 4.09 -0.57 -25.30
C HIS A 225 5.62 -0.44 -25.42
N VAL A 226 6.26 0.22 -24.46
CA VAL A 226 7.71 0.48 -24.45
C VAL A 226 8.55 -0.78 -24.66
N ARG A 227 8.16 -1.91 -24.07
CA ARG A 227 8.87 -3.19 -24.23
C ARG A 227 8.37 -4.00 -25.43
N ARG A 228 7.18 -3.71 -25.97
CA ARG A 228 6.56 -4.51 -27.03
C ARG A 228 6.68 -3.78 -28.37
N VAL A 229 7.62 -4.22 -29.18
CA VAL A 229 7.84 -3.66 -30.52
C VAL A 229 7.47 -4.72 -31.56
N ASN A 230 6.62 -4.37 -32.54
CA ASN A 230 6.18 -5.27 -33.60
C ASN A 230 5.64 -6.63 -33.10
N GLY A 231 4.89 -6.61 -31.99
CA GLY A 231 4.33 -7.82 -31.37
C GLY A 231 5.33 -8.68 -30.59
N LYS A 232 6.60 -8.28 -30.50
CA LYS A 232 7.64 -8.97 -29.72
C LYS A 232 7.90 -8.21 -28.42
N ASN A 233 7.84 -8.91 -27.29
CA ASN A 233 8.37 -8.38 -26.02
C ASN A 233 9.90 -8.46 -26.04
N LEU A 234 10.56 -7.32 -25.98
CA LEU A 234 12.01 -7.19 -26.02
C LEU A 234 12.63 -7.46 -24.64
N SER A 235 13.80 -8.10 -24.62
CA SER A 235 14.71 -8.11 -23.45
C SER A 235 15.37 -6.75 -23.24
N ASP A 236 16.06 -6.55 -22.11
CA ASP A 236 16.74 -5.27 -21.82
C ASP A 236 17.83 -4.94 -22.86
N ALA A 237 18.58 -5.96 -23.31
CA ALA A 237 19.58 -5.80 -24.36
C ALA A 237 18.93 -5.45 -25.72
N GLU A 238 17.77 -6.02 -26.02
CA GLU A 238 17.04 -5.72 -27.25
C GLU A 238 16.40 -4.34 -27.22
N MET A 239 15.86 -3.90 -26.07
CA MET A 239 15.38 -2.53 -25.90
C MET A 239 16.51 -1.53 -26.08
N LEU A 240 17.67 -1.78 -25.47
CA LEU A 240 18.85 -0.95 -25.64
C LEU A 240 19.24 -0.82 -27.12
N ALA A 241 19.37 -1.94 -27.83
CA ALA A 241 19.70 -1.94 -29.25
C ALA A 241 18.65 -1.22 -30.10
N TYR A 242 17.36 -1.44 -29.82
CA TYR A 242 16.27 -0.80 -30.54
C TYR A 242 16.24 0.73 -30.35
N TYR A 243 16.21 1.20 -29.10
CA TYR A 243 16.08 2.62 -28.81
C TYR A 243 17.35 3.41 -29.11
N SER A 244 18.54 2.82 -28.94
CA SER A 244 19.80 3.44 -29.39
C SER A 244 19.85 3.59 -30.91
N GLY A 245 19.40 2.58 -31.66
CA GLY A 245 19.30 2.63 -33.13
C GLY A 245 18.29 3.66 -33.60
N LEU A 246 17.13 3.73 -32.96
CA LEU A 246 16.12 4.76 -33.23
C LEU A 246 16.66 6.15 -32.93
N ALA A 247 17.36 6.34 -31.80
CA ALA A 247 18.03 7.60 -31.50
C ALA A 247 19.10 7.96 -32.54
N ALA A 248 19.85 6.99 -33.06
CA ALA A 248 20.82 7.26 -34.13
C ALA A 248 20.14 7.72 -35.43
N GLU A 249 18.98 7.15 -35.78
CA GLU A 249 18.20 7.51 -36.97
C GLU A 249 17.74 8.98 -36.91
N TYR A 250 17.31 9.45 -35.74
CA TYR A 250 16.74 10.79 -35.56
C TYR A 250 17.74 11.84 -35.03
N GLY A 251 19.01 11.46 -34.77
CA GLY A 251 20.00 12.36 -34.18
C GLY A 251 19.75 12.66 -32.69
N GLY A 252 19.11 11.71 -31.99
CA GLY A 252 18.59 11.82 -30.63
C GLY A 252 17.06 11.89 -30.62
N LEU A 253 16.44 11.27 -29.62
CA LEU A 253 14.98 11.33 -29.45
C LEU A 253 14.66 12.27 -28.28
N HIS A 254 13.97 13.37 -28.58
CA HIS A 254 13.36 14.20 -27.55
C HIS A 254 12.14 13.45 -27.05
N ALA A 255 12.21 12.97 -25.81
CA ALA A 255 11.28 12.03 -25.22
C ALA A 255 10.62 12.62 -23.98
N TYR A 256 9.42 12.14 -23.67
CA TYR A 256 8.76 12.41 -22.40
C TYR A 256 7.87 11.24 -22.01
N TYR A 257 7.69 11.06 -20.71
CA TYR A 257 6.80 10.06 -20.14
C TYR A 257 5.45 10.71 -19.81
N ARG A 258 4.35 10.11 -20.26
CA ARG A 258 3.01 10.41 -19.72
C ARG A 258 2.66 9.36 -18.68
N ASN A 259 2.47 9.78 -17.44
CA ASN A 259 2.11 8.87 -16.37
C ASN A 259 0.63 8.96 -16.08
N ALA A 260 0.10 7.90 -15.50
CA ALA A 260 -1.21 7.89 -14.92
C ALA A 260 -1.20 7.15 -13.59
N ILE A 261 -2.12 7.52 -12.72
CA ILE A 261 -2.39 6.86 -11.45
C ILE A 261 -3.90 6.62 -11.33
N CYS A 262 -4.26 5.44 -10.85
CA CYS A 262 -5.62 5.10 -10.43
C CYS A 262 -5.54 4.60 -9.00
N LEU A 263 -6.27 5.24 -8.09
CA LEU A 263 -6.46 4.84 -6.69
C LEU A 263 -7.91 4.40 -6.50
N ILE A 264 -8.10 3.19 -6.01
CA ILE A 264 -9.39 2.65 -5.59
C ILE A 264 -9.34 2.55 -4.07
N MET A 265 -10.13 3.38 -3.39
CA MET A 265 -10.31 3.30 -1.94
C MET A 265 -11.41 2.29 -1.60
N ASP A 266 -12.54 2.38 -2.31
CA ASP A 266 -13.65 1.46 -2.26
C ASP A 266 -14.47 1.47 -3.58
N GLU A 267 -15.63 0.79 -3.60
CA GLU A 267 -16.51 0.72 -4.78
C GLU A 267 -17.05 2.07 -5.26
N GLU A 268 -17.15 3.07 -4.38
CA GLU A 268 -17.70 4.40 -4.68
C GLU A 268 -16.60 5.45 -4.85
N HIS A 269 -15.43 5.25 -4.21
CA HIS A 269 -14.33 6.21 -4.17
C HIS A 269 -13.15 5.76 -5.04
N ILE A 270 -13.19 6.15 -6.32
CA ILE A 270 -12.15 5.92 -7.32
C ILE A 270 -11.57 7.26 -7.79
N TYR A 271 -10.25 7.40 -7.72
CA TYR A 271 -9.54 8.62 -8.07
C TYR A 271 -8.51 8.35 -9.16
N GLU A 272 -8.54 9.18 -10.19
CA GLU A 272 -7.75 9.00 -11.39
C GLU A 272 -7.06 10.31 -11.76
N LEU A 273 -5.82 10.20 -12.21
CA LEU A 273 -5.07 11.35 -12.71
C LEU A 273 -4.20 10.92 -13.89
N MET A 274 -4.35 11.66 -14.99
CA MET A 274 -3.45 11.66 -16.14
C MET A 274 -3.56 13.05 -16.77
N ASP A 275 -2.66 13.94 -16.38
CA ASP A 275 -2.57 15.29 -16.95
C ASP A 275 -1.10 15.68 -17.20
N GLU A 276 -0.90 16.84 -17.80
CA GLU A 276 0.43 17.36 -18.14
C GLU A 276 1.30 17.56 -16.89
N THR A 277 0.69 17.85 -15.73
CA THR A 277 1.41 18.04 -14.46
C THR A 277 1.93 16.73 -13.86
N PHE A 278 1.44 15.60 -14.38
CA PHE A 278 1.83 14.24 -14.01
C PHE A 278 2.75 13.58 -15.08
N SER A 279 3.13 14.33 -16.11
CA SER A 279 4.10 13.89 -17.12
C SER A 279 5.53 14.26 -16.70
N SER A 280 6.52 13.60 -17.28
CA SER A 280 7.91 13.99 -17.07
C SER A 280 8.22 15.29 -17.79
N GLU A 281 9.23 16.01 -17.31
CA GLU A 281 9.93 16.97 -18.17
C GLU A 281 10.51 16.24 -19.41
N PRO A 282 10.62 16.94 -20.56
CA PRO A 282 11.29 16.39 -21.72
C PRO A 282 12.75 16.04 -21.43
N PHE A 283 13.22 14.94 -22.01
CA PHE A 283 14.59 14.47 -21.90
C PHE A 283 15.08 13.93 -23.24
N LEU A 284 16.37 13.63 -23.34
CA LEU A 284 16.97 13.10 -24.55
C LEU A 284 17.25 11.60 -24.37
N ILE A 285 16.76 10.76 -25.27
CA ILE A 285 17.31 9.40 -25.46
C ILE A 285 18.40 9.49 -26.51
N THR A 286 19.63 9.16 -26.13
CA THR A 286 20.80 9.19 -27.00
C THR A 286 21.04 7.84 -27.68
N SER A 287 21.85 7.84 -28.74
CA SER A 287 22.29 6.61 -29.40
C SER A 287 23.44 5.90 -28.69
N VAL A 288 24.06 6.55 -27.72
CA VAL A 288 25.24 6.04 -27.00
C VAL A 288 24.85 5.82 -25.55
N PRO A 289 24.89 4.58 -25.02
CA PRO A 289 24.62 4.37 -23.62
C PRO A 289 25.67 5.02 -22.73
N HIS A 290 25.31 5.18 -21.45
CA HIS A 290 26.22 5.62 -20.40
C HIS A 290 27.58 4.92 -20.50
N PRO A 291 28.70 5.66 -20.49
CA PRO A 291 30.04 5.13 -20.79
C PRO A 291 30.51 4.06 -19.81
N ASP A 292 30.13 4.17 -18.54
CA ASP A 292 30.50 3.20 -17.50
C ASP A 292 29.72 1.88 -17.56
N GLY A 293 28.82 1.71 -18.54
CA GLY A 293 28.04 0.47 -18.68
C GLY A 293 27.03 0.23 -17.56
N ILE A 294 26.73 1.26 -16.75
CA ILE A 294 25.79 1.18 -15.62
C ILE A 294 24.40 0.82 -16.14
N ARG A 295 23.73 -0.09 -15.43
CA ARG A 295 22.36 -0.53 -15.70
C ARG A 295 21.61 -0.67 -14.37
N ARG A 296 20.34 -0.26 -14.36
CA ARG A 296 19.44 -0.44 -13.23
C ARG A 296 18.30 -1.38 -13.64
N GLU A 297 18.19 -2.49 -12.93
CA GLU A 297 17.08 -3.43 -13.13
C GLU A 297 15.73 -2.72 -12.92
N GLY A 298 14.80 -2.94 -13.83
CA GLY A 298 13.49 -2.28 -13.83
C GLY A 298 13.46 -0.89 -14.48
N PHE A 299 14.62 -0.31 -14.84
CA PHE A 299 14.75 0.97 -15.54
C PHE A 299 15.73 0.89 -16.72
N PRO A 300 15.36 0.17 -17.80
CA PRO A 300 16.29 -0.22 -18.85
C PRO A 300 16.70 0.92 -19.79
N LEU A 301 15.89 1.97 -19.90
CA LEU A 301 16.17 3.12 -20.78
C LEU A 301 16.99 4.22 -20.10
N ASP A 302 17.10 4.23 -18.76
CA ASP A 302 17.87 5.24 -18.02
C ASP A 302 19.33 5.34 -18.48
N CYS A 303 19.89 4.23 -18.99
CA CYS A 303 21.24 4.22 -19.54
C CYS A 303 21.40 4.99 -20.86
N LEU A 304 20.31 5.33 -21.54
CA LEU A 304 20.27 6.19 -22.72
C LEU A 304 19.71 7.59 -22.42
N SER A 305 19.10 7.78 -21.26
CA SER A 305 18.40 9.01 -20.88
C SER A 305 19.38 10.08 -20.40
N VAL A 306 19.30 11.25 -21.02
CA VAL A 306 20.07 12.45 -20.71
C VAL A 306 19.10 13.58 -20.39
N ASP A 307 19.35 14.29 -19.30
CA ASP A 307 18.59 15.48 -18.96
C ASP A 307 18.97 16.63 -19.90
N LEU A 308 17.96 17.26 -20.50
CA LEU A 308 18.16 18.34 -21.48
C LEU A 308 18.74 19.61 -20.85
N THR A 309 18.52 19.81 -19.54
CA THR A 309 18.97 21.03 -18.84
C THR A 309 20.46 20.98 -18.52
N THR A 310 20.92 19.86 -17.99
CA THR A 310 22.29 19.66 -17.51
C THR A 310 23.20 18.99 -18.54
N GLY A 311 22.63 18.29 -19.52
CA GLY A 311 23.37 17.47 -20.49
C GLY A 311 23.99 16.21 -19.90
N LYS A 312 23.62 15.84 -18.67
CA LYS A 312 24.11 14.67 -17.96
C LYS A 312 23.18 13.47 -18.16
N TYR A 313 23.74 12.26 -18.13
CA TYR A 313 22.91 11.06 -18.06
C TYR A 313 22.14 11.04 -16.74
N TYR A 314 20.98 10.38 -16.74
CA TYR A 314 20.19 10.19 -15.52
C TYR A 314 20.96 9.53 -14.38
N TYR A 315 21.93 8.66 -14.69
CA TYR A 315 22.80 8.04 -13.68
C TYR A 315 23.82 9.00 -13.04
N ASP A 316 24.09 10.14 -13.66
CA ASP A 316 25.00 11.18 -13.17
C ASP A 316 24.28 12.29 -12.40
N LEU A 317 22.95 12.28 -12.41
CA LEU A 317 22.11 13.23 -11.68
C LEU A 317 22.05 12.87 -10.20
N ASP A 318 21.92 13.89 -9.35
CA ASP A 318 21.61 13.61 -7.96
C ASP A 318 20.16 13.08 -7.82
N PRO A 319 19.81 12.38 -6.72
CA PRO A 319 18.47 11.84 -6.55
C PRO A 319 17.34 12.89 -6.51
N ALA A 320 17.63 14.15 -6.21
CA ALA A 320 16.64 15.22 -6.14
C ALA A 320 16.36 15.80 -7.54
N GLU A 321 17.36 15.82 -8.41
CA GLU A 321 17.28 16.15 -9.83
C GLU A 321 16.54 15.05 -10.58
N LEU A 322 16.91 13.78 -10.36
CA LEU A 322 16.27 12.63 -11.02
C LEU A 322 14.75 12.60 -10.78
N GLY A 323 14.29 12.93 -9.57
CA GLY A 323 12.86 12.94 -9.26
C GLY A 323 12.03 13.98 -10.01
N LYS A 324 12.65 15.08 -10.43
CA LYS A 324 12.00 16.08 -11.28
C LYS A 324 11.86 15.61 -12.72
N VAL A 325 12.86 14.87 -13.22
CA VAL A 325 12.91 14.44 -14.62
C VAL A 325 12.22 13.09 -14.85
N ALA A 326 12.09 12.22 -13.85
CA ALA A 326 11.42 10.91 -13.98
C ALA A 326 9.92 10.93 -13.61
N ALA A 327 9.31 12.12 -13.56
CA ALA A 327 7.89 12.34 -13.21
C ALA A 327 7.50 11.91 -11.79
N GLU A 328 8.45 11.95 -10.86
CA GLU A 328 8.27 11.42 -9.50
C GLU A 328 7.42 12.35 -8.62
N ASP A 329 7.43 13.66 -8.91
CA ASP A 329 6.72 14.71 -8.16
C ASP A 329 5.19 14.66 -8.34
N GLY A 330 4.71 14.10 -9.45
CA GLY A 330 3.28 13.99 -9.74
C GLY A 330 2.56 13.14 -8.70
N SER A 331 3.12 11.99 -8.34
CA SER A 331 2.53 11.03 -7.39
C SER A 331 2.30 11.65 -6.01
N LEU A 332 3.26 12.44 -5.53
CA LEU A 332 3.17 13.13 -4.27
C LEU A 332 2.03 14.14 -4.26
N ARG A 333 1.95 15.00 -5.28
CA ARG A 333 0.86 16.00 -5.42
C ARG A 333 -0.51 15.36 -5.51
N PHE A 334 -0.63 14.23 -6.21
CA PHE A 334 -1.85 13.44 -6.25
C PHE A 334 -2.27 13.05 -4.84
N PHE A 335 -1.38 12.41 -4.07
CA PHE A 335 -1.72 12.00 -2.71
C PHE A 335 -1.91 13.17 -1.74
N GLU A 336 -1.20 14.29 -1.88
CA GLU A 336 -1.48 15.51 -1.12
C GLU A 336 -2.92 16.00 -1.34
N LYS A 337 -3.37 16.04 -2.60
CA LYS A 337 -4.75 16.42 -2.93
C LYS A 337 -5.76 15.43 -2.35
N ILE A 338 -5.49 14.13 -2.44
CA ILE A 338 -6.35 13.08 -1.89
C ILE A 338 -6.39 13.17 -0.35
N THR A 339 -5.26 13.36 0.33
CA THR A 339 -5.19 13.58 1.79
C THR A 339 -5.86 14.86 2.27
N GLY A 340 -6.02 15.86 1.40
CA GLY A 340 -6.85 17.03 1.69
C GLY A 340 -8.36 16.77 1.54
N ILE A 341 -8.76 15.75 0.77
CA ILE A 341 -10.16 15.37 0.53
C ILE A 341 -10.67 14.41 1.62
N PHE A 342 -9.83 13.49 2.08
CA PHE A 342 -10.14 12.57 3.16
C PHE A 342 -9.76 13.19 4.51
N PRO A 343 -10.59 13.08 5.57
CA PRO A 343 -10.12 13.36 6.92
C PRO A 343 -8.90 12.47 7.20
N HIS A 344 -7.92 12.94 7.98
CA HIS A 344 -6.68 12.23 8.33
C HIS A 344 -6.85 10.77 8.85
N ASN A 345 -8.08 10.33 9.10
CA ASN A 345 -8.45 9.01 9.60
C ASN A 345 -8.98 8.06 8.52
N MET A 346 -9.16 8.51 7.27
CA MET A 346 -9.69 7.70 6.15
C MET A 346 -8.61 7.27 5.12
N LEU A 347 -7.37 7.72 5.28
CA LEU A 347 -6.23 7.44 4.38
C LEU A 347 -5.01 6.91 5.09
#